data_AF-V9HUJ3-F1
#
_entry.id   AF-V9HUJ3-F1
#
_cell.length_a   1.000
_cell.length_b   1.000
_cell.length_c   1.000
_cell.angle_alpha   90.00
_cell.angle_beta   90.00
_cell.angle_gamma   90.00
#
_symmetry.space_group_name_H-M   'P 1'
#
loop_
_entity.id
_entity.type
_entity.pdbx_description
1 polymer ?
#
loop_
_entity_poly.entity_id
_entity_poly.type
_entity_poly.pdbx_seq_one_letter_code
_entity_poly.pdbx_strand_id
1 'polypeptide(L)'
;MRLAVRLAIETRNSIDALKKEIKATGEFDNLHLTNGFVVNQAYLDSKKITAEKNWDKILKFGSQVEERSAPKTRTDLQVNQTTIDGIAELKKILPLYTETSYVTTSFVIRMIVRGSLLVRHGKI
;
A
#
# COMPACT_ATOMS: atom_id res chain seq x y z
N MET A 1 -1.78 0.38 -16.53
CA MET A 1 -1.31 -1.03 -16.67
C MET A 1 -2.07 -1.93 -15.72
N ARG A 2 -2.25 -3.21 -16.08
CA ARG A 2 -2.91 -4.21 -15.23
C ARG A 2 -1.87 -4.95 -14.39
N LEU A 3 -2.05 -4.94 -13.08
CA LEU A 3 -1.23 -5.66 -12.11
C LEU A 3 -2.08 -6.73 -11.44
N ALA A 4 -1.85 -7.99 -11.81
CA ALA A 4 -2.53 -9.13 -11.21
C ALA A 4 -1.80 -9.57 -9.94
N VAL A 5 -2.39 -9.35 -8.76
CA VAL A 5 -1.78 -9.66 -7.46
C VAL A 5 -2.73 -10.44 -6.57
N ARG A 6 -2.18 -11.27 -5.68
CA ARG A 6 -2.97 -11.91 -4.61
C ARG A 6 -2.84 -11.07 -3.35
N LEU A 7 -3.92 -10.39 -2.97
CA LEU A 7 -3.94 -9.56 -1.77
C LEU A 7 -4.59 -10.33 -0.62
N ALA A 8 -4.04 -10.16 0.58
CA ALA A 8 -4.72 -10.62 1.80
C ALA A 8 -6.00 -9.79 2.02
N ILE A 9 -7.00 -10.39 2.66
CA ILE A 9 -8.26 -9.69 2.99
C ILE A 9 -7.99 -8.38 3.75
N GLU A 10 -7.08 -8.39 4.73
CA GLU A 10 -6.70 -7.19 5.48
C GLU A 10 -6.20 -6.05 4.57
N THR A 11 -5.41 -6.38 3.55
CA THR A 11 -4.92 -5.39 2.58
C THR A 11 -6.06 -4.82 1.75
N ARG A 12 -7.06 -5.64 1.39
CA ARG A 12 -8.28 -5.14 0.70
C ARG A 12 -9.09 -4.21 1.61
N ASN A 13 -9.29 -4.60 2.86
CA ASN A 13 -9.99 -3.76 3.84
C ASN A 13 -9.25 -2.43 4.06
N SER A 14 -7.92 -2.45 4.06
CA SER A 14 -7.10 -1.24 4.16
C SER A 14 -7.23 -0.34 2.92
N ILE A 15 -7.31 -0.94 1.73
CA ILE A 15 -7.60 -0.20 0.49
C ILE A 15 -8.99 0.44 0.58
N ASP A 16 -10.00 -0.29 1.07
CA ASP A 16 -11.36 0.25 1.20
C ASP A 16 -11.45 1.34 2.28
N ALA A 17 -10.70 1.23 3.37
CA ALA A 17 -10.56 2.30 4.36
C ALA A 17 -9.91 3.54 3.74
N LEU A 18 -8.79 3.38 3.04
CA LEU A 18 -8.09 4.49 2.39
C LEU A 18 -8.95 5.14 1.31
N LYS A 19 -9.77 4.36 0.61
CA LYS A 19 -10.75 4.87 -0.35
C LYS A 19 -11.78 5.80 0.29
N LYS A 20 -12.23 5.48 1.50
CA LYS A 20 -13.14 6.36 2.27
C LYS A 20 -12.45 7.65 2.69
N GLU A 21 -11.20 7.57 3.17
CA GLU A 21 -10.39 8.75 3.52
C GLU A 21 -10.17 9.67 2.32
N ILE A 22 -9.85 9.11 1.16
CA ILE A 22 -9.68 9.89 -0.08
C ILE A 22 -11.00 10.57 -0.46
N LYS A 23 -12.13 9.86 -0.41
CA LYS A 23 -13.44 10.46 -0.69
C LYS A 23 -13.81 11.56 0.29
N ALA A 24 -13.47 11.42 1.57
CA ALA A 24 -13.78 12.41 2.59
C ALA A 24 -13.10 13.78 2.35
N THR A 25 -12.07 13.85 1.51
CA THR A 25 -11.44 15.12 1.11
C THR A 25 -12.31 15.97 0.18
N GLY A 26 -13.35 15.40 -0.45
CA GLY A 26 -14.20 16.08 -1.44
C GLY A 26 -13.55 16.30 -2.82
N GLU A 27 -12.23 16.13 -2.94
CA GLU A 27 -11.47 16.36 -4.19
C GLU A 27 -11.92 15.46 -5.35
N PHE A 28 -12.48 14.29 -5.03
CA PHE A 28 -12.91 13.29 -6.00
C PHE A 28 -14.40 12.96 -5.89
N ASP A 29 -15.21 13.91 -5.41
CA ASP A 29 -16.65 13.74 -5.37
C ASP A 29 -17.20 13.42 -6.77
N ASN A 30 -18.17 12.51 -6.81
CA ASN A 30 -18.76 11.95 -8.04
C ASN A 30 -17.87 11.05 -8.90
N LEU A 31 -16.61 10.79 -8.51
CA LEU A 31 -15.76 9.82 -9.21
C LEU A 31 -15.87 8.42 -8.60
N HIS A 32 -15.98 7.42 -9.47
CA HIS A 32 -15.83 6.03 -9.06
C HIS A 32 -14.36 5.68 -8.87
N LEU A 33 -13.87 5.80 -7.64
CA LEU A 33 -12.50 5.42 -7.31
C LEU A 33 -12.31 3.91 -7.49
N THR A 34 -11.33 3.49 -8.28
CA THR A 34 -10.96 2.06 -8.39
C THR A 34 -9.90 1.71 -7.35
N ASN A 35 -9.72 0.42 -7.05
CA ASN A 35 -8.67 0.00 -6.11
C ASN A 35 -7.27 0.32 -6.65
N GLY A 36 -7.10 0.31 -7.98
CA GLY A 36 -5.86 0.73 -8.62
C GLY A 36 -5.58 2.23 -8.44
N PHE A 37 -6.62 3.07 -8.54
CA PHE A 37 -6.50 4.51 -8.23
C PHE A 37 -6.05 4.75 -6.78
N VAL A 38 -6.68 4.06 -5.83
CA VAL A 38 -6.31 4.16 -4.40
C VAL A 38 -4.85 3.77 -4.16
N VAL A 39 -4.37 2.72 -4.84
CA VAL A 39 -2.97 2.28 -4.75
C VAL A 39 -2.01 3.30 -5.38
N ASN A 40 -2.38 3.94 -6.49
CA ASN A 40 -1.59 5.03 -7.06
C ASN A 40 -1.46 6.20 -6.07
N GLN A 41 -2.56 6.56 -5.39
CA GLN A 41 -2.53 7.63 -4.40
C GLN A 41 -1.70 7.26 -3.17
N ALA A 42 -1.85 6.02 -2.68
CA ALA A 42 -1.04 5.49 -1.58
C ALA A 42 0.46 5.53 -1.90
N TYR A 43 0.83 5.27 -3.16
CA TYR A 43 2.22 5.35 -3.59
C TYR A 43 2.79 6.78 -3.50
N LEU A 44 2.00 7.82 -3.78
CA LEU A 44 2.47 9.21 -3.62
C LEU A 44 2.83 9.50 -2.16
N ASP A 45 1.98 9.09 -1.22
CA ASP A 45 2.25 9.23 0.22
C ASP A 45 3.51 8.43 0.63
N SER A 46 3.76 7.27 0.00
CA SER A 46 4.94 6.45 0.24
C SER A 46 6.27 7.10 -0.14
N LYS A 47 6.25 8.09 -1.05
CA LYS A 47 7.46 8.86 -1.39
C LYS A 47 7.93 9.70 -0.21
N LYS A 48 6.99 10.33 0.50
CA LYS A 48 7.27 11.08 1.74
C LYS A 48 7.85 10.17 2.81
N ILE A 49 7.21 9.02 3.02
CA ILE A 49 7.70 7.97 3.95
C ILE A 49 9.14 7.55 3.64
N THR A 50 9.45 7.35 2.36
CA THR A 50 10.79 6.93 1.92
C THR A 50 11.81 8.04 2.13
N ALA A 51 11.47 9.29 1.81
CA ALA A 51 12.34 10.44 2.03
C ALA A 51 12.67 10.63 3.52
N GLU A 52 11.70 10.40 4.40
CA GLU A 52 11.84 10.51 5.85
C GLU A 52 12.35 9.23 6.54
N LYS A 53 12.63 8.16 5.76
CA LYS A 53 13.08 6.85 6.27
C LYS A 53 12.16 6.26 7.36
N ASN A 54 10.85 6.50 7.26
CA ASN A 54 9.87 6.11 8.27
C ASN A 54 9.32 4.66 8.10
N TRP A 55 9.96 3.83 7.26
CA TRP A 55 9.50 2.47 6.98
C TRP A 55 9.48 1.55 8.20
N ASP A 56 10.42 1.72 9.14
CA ASP A 56 10.43 0.98 10.41
C ASP A 56 9.15 1.16 11.23
N LYS A 57 8.62 2.39 11.28
CA LYS A 57 7.39 2.68 12.02
C LYS A 57 6.20 1.98 11.39
N ILE A 58 6.14 1.96 10.06
CA ILE A 58 5.05 1.31 9.30
C ILE A 58 5.10 -0.21 9.49
N LEU A 59 6.29 -0.80 9.47
CA LEU A 59 6.49 -2.23 9.68
C LEU A 59 6.08 -2.67 11.08
N LYS A 60 6.37 -1.86 12.09
CA LYS A 60 6.05 -2.13 13.50
C LYS A 60 4.59 -1.88 13.86
N PHE A 61 3.94 -0.91 13.21
CA PHE A 61 2.50 -0.71 13.38
C PHE A 61 1.79 -2.01 12.97
N GLY A 62 0.78 -2.49 13.72
CA GLY A 62 -0.10 -3.62 13.38
C GLY A 62 0.53 -4.92 12.86
N SER A 63 1.60 -5.42 13.48
CA SER A 63 2.05 -6.81 13.33
C SER A 63 1.37 -7.70 14.37
N GLN A 64 0.22 -8.32 14.04
CA GLN A 64 -0.31 -9.47 14.78
C GLN A 64 -1.09 -10.50 13.95
N VAL A 65 -1.26 -10.33 12.63
CA VAL A 65 -1.87 -11.38 11.80
C VAL A 65 -0.78 -12.11 11.02
N GLU A 66 -0.51 -13.35 11.40
CA GLU A 66 0.40 -14.24 10.69
C GLU A 66 -0.01 -14.33 9.20
N GLU A 67 0.75 -13.65 8.35
CA GLU A 67 0.50 -13.52 6.91
C GLU A 67 0.47 -14.87 6.15
N ARG A 68 0.93 -15.94 6.81
CA ARG A 68 0.96 -17.30 6.29
C ARG A 68 -0.44 -17.94 6.22
N SER A 69 -1.37 -17.58 7.12
CA SER A 69 -2.69 -18.22 7.21
C SER A 69 -3.86 -17.36 6.71
N ALA A 70 -3.64 -16.06 6.49
CA ALA A 70 -4.71 -15.17 6.02
C ALA A 70 -5.17 -15.51 4.58
N PRO A 71 -6.49 -15.57 4.32
CA PRO A 71 -7.01 -15.85 2.98
C PRO A 71 -6.55 -14.78 1.98
N LYS A 72 -6.09 -15.22 0.81
CA LYS A 72 -5.62 -14.33 -0.27
C LYS A 72 -6.53 -14.45 -1.47
N THR A 73 -6.99 -13.32 -2.01
CA THR A 73 -7.82 -13.28 -3.22
C THR A 73 -7.03 -12.72 -4.38
N ARG A 74 -7.18 -13.31 -5.58
CA ARG A 74 -6.66 -12.72 -6.82
C ARG A 74 -7.39 -11.40 -7.06
N THR A 75 -6.64 -10.33 -7.28
CA THR A 75 -7.15 -8.98 -7.51
C THR A 75 -6.37 -8.37 -8.67
N ASP A 76 -7.09 -7.87 -9.66
CA ASP A 76 -6.52 -7.10 -10.75
C ASP A 76 -6.58 -5.63 -10.40
N LEU A 77 -5.41 -4.99 -10.30
CA LEU A 77 -5.28 -3.56 -10.04
C LEU A 77 -4.87 -2.84 -11.32
N GLN A 78 -5.62 -1.82 -11.71
CA GLN A 78 -5.21 -0.91 -12.78
C GLN A 78 -4.40 0.24 -12.19
N VAL A 79 -3.07 0.13 -12.23
CA VAL A 79 -2.12 1.13 -11.71
C VAL A 79 -1.35 1.79 -12.84
N ASN A 80 -0.83 2.99 -12.62
CA ASN A 80 0.00 3.68 -13.61
C ASN A 80 1.43 3.10 -13.63
N GLN A 81 2.20 3.41 -14.68
CA GLN A 81 3.59 2.93 -14.83
C GLN A 81 4.46 3.42 -13.66
N THR A 82 4.32 4.68 -13.27
CA THR A 82 5.09 5.29 -12.17
C THR A 82 4.94 4.53 -10.84
N THR A 83 3.75 4.03 -10.54
CA THR A 83 3.49 3.20 -9.34
C THR A 83 4.11 1.82 -9.48
N ILE A 84 4.13 1.23 -10.69
CA ILE A 84 4.80 -0.06 -10.93
C ILE A 84 6.30 0.07 -10.72
N ASP A 85 6.92 1.10 -11.30
CA ASP A 85 8.34 1.39 -11.13
C ASP A 85 8.66 1.66 -9.66
N GLY A 86 7.79 2.44 -9.00
CA GLY A 86 7.87 2.68 -7.56
C GLY A 86 7.80 1.42 -6.71
N ILE A 87 6.91 0.49 -7.04
CA ILE A 87 6.83 -0.82 -6.38
C ILE A 87 8.14 -1.61 -6.60
N ALA A 88 8.71 -1.57 -7.81
CA ALA A 88 9.96 -2.25 -8.10
C ALA A 88 11.14 -1.66 -7.30
N GLU A 89 11.19 -0.34 -7.11
CA GLU A 89 12.19 0.31 -6.25
C GLU A 89 11.98 -0.03 -4.78
N LEU A 90 10.74 -0.01 -4.30
CA LEU A 90 10.43 -0.39 -2.92
C LEU A 90 10.75 -1.85 -2.60
N LYS A 91 10.73 -2.74 -3.60
CA LYS A 91 11.23 -4.12 -3.43
C LYS A 91 12.72 -4.20 -3.17
N LYS A 92 13.51 -3.19 -3.53
CA LYS A 92 14.95 -3.11 -3.22
C LYS A 92 15.18 -2.49 -1.84
N ILE A 93 14.30 -1.58 -1.43
CA ILE A 93 14.42 -0.83 -0.17
C ILE A 93 13.89 -1.62 1.03
N LEU A 94 12.66 -2.13 0.96
CA LEU A 94 11.98 -2.77 2.09
C LEU A 94 12.70 -3.99 2.69
N PRO A 95 13.38 -4.86 1.90
CA PRO A 95 14.13 -5.98 2.47
C PRO A 95 15.21 -5.55 3.48
N LEU A 96 15.76 -4.34 3.34
CA LEU A 96 16.75 -3.77 4.27
C LEU A 96 16.16 -3.50 5.66
N TYR A 97 14.84 -3.30 5.76
CA TYR A 97 14.14 -3.05 7.02
C TYR A 97 13.54 -4.32 7.64
N THR A 98 13.35 -5.38 6.83
CA THR A 98 12.77 -6.65 7.29
C THR A 98 13.80 -7.74 7.48
N GLU A 99 15.09 -7.46 7.23
CA GLU A 99 16.19 -8.44 7.25
C GLU A 99 15.89 -9.67 6.36
N THR A 100 15.16 -9.46 5.26
CA THR A 100 14.85 -10.52 4.29
C THR A 100 15.62 -10.32 2.99
N SER A 101 15.78 -11.38 2.20
CA SER A 101 16.42 -11.29 0.89
C SER A 101 15.49 -10.78 -0.22
N TYR A 102 14.17 -10.88 -0.02
CA TYR A 102 13.18 -10.41 -0.99
C TYR A 102 11.84 -10.07 -0.31
N VAL A 103 11.05 -9.24 -1.00
CA VAL A 103 9.65 -8.97 -0.67
C VAL A 103 8.76 -9.06 -1.91
N THR A 104 7.51 -9.48 -1.72
CA THR A 104 6.55 -9.66 -2.82
C THR A 104 5.86 -8.35 -3.19
N THR A 105 5.31 -8.27 -4.42
CA THR A 105 4.47 -7.11 -4.84
C THR A 105 3.31 -6.88 -3.87
N SER A 106 2.66 -7.96 -3.42
CA SER A 106 1.55 -7.89 -2.47
C SER A 106 1.98 -7.31 -1.12
N PHE A 107 3.17 -7.66 -0.64
CA PHE A 107 3.74 -7.09 0.56
C PHE A 107 4.00 -5.59 0.40
N VAL A 108 4.62 -5.18 -0.72
CA VAL A 108 4.85 -3.75 -1.01
C VAL A 108 3.54 -2.99 -1.06
N ILE A 109 2.51 -3.50 -1.75
CA ILE A 109 1.18 -2.89 -1.82
C ILE A 109 0.58 -2.72 -0.41
N ARG A 110 0.73 -3.72 0.45
CA ARG A 110 0.29 -3.61 1.85
C ARG A 110 1.02 -2.47 2.56
N MET A 111 2.34 -2.39 2.43
CA MET A 111 3.15 -1.37 3.10
C MET A 111 2.82 0.04 2.63
N ILE A 112 2.65 0.28 1.33
CA ILE A 112 2.27 1.61 0.82
C ILE A 112 0.86 2.01 1.27
N VAL A 113 -0.12 1.10 1.24
CA VAL A 113 -1.51 1.40 1.65
C VAL A 113 -1.56 1.68 3.15
N ARG A 114 -0.89 0.85 3.95
CA ARG A 114 -0.76 1.05 5.40
C ARG A 114 -0.06 2.36 5.73
N GLY A 115 1.07 2.63 5.07
CA GLY A 115 1.80 3.88 5.24
C GLY A 115 0.93 5.10 4.93
N SER A 116 0.21 5.07 3.82
CA SER A 116 -0.72 6.13 3.42
C SER A 116 -1.82 6.37 4.46
N LEU A 117 -2.42 5.31 5.01
CA LEU A 117 -3.38 5.43 6.12
C LEU A 117 -2.76 6.11 7.35
N LEU A 118 -1.53 5.72 7.73
CA LEU A 118 -0.85 6.30 8.88
C LEU A 118 -0.52 7.79 8.68
N VAL A 119 -0.06 8.16 7.48
CA VAL A 119 0.19 9.56 7.11
C VAL A 119 -1.10 10.38 7.21
N ARG A 120 -2.19 9.87 6.63
CA ARG A 120 -3.49 10.57 6.60
C ARG A 120 -4.13 10.68 7.98
N HIS A 121 -3.88 9.73 8.87
CA HIS A 121 -4.30 9.78 10.28
C HIS A 121 -3.35 10.59 11.16
N GLY A 122 -2.31 11.22 10.60
CA GLY A 122 -1.33 12.02 11.35
C GLY A 122 -0.50 11.21 12.36
N LYS A 123 -0.39 9.89 12.15
CA LYS A 123 0.36 9.00 13.05
C LYS A 123 1.85 8.92 12.72
N ILE A 124 2.22 9.34 11.52
CA ILE A 124 3.60 9.49 11.04
C ILE A 124 3.74 10.70 10.13
#